data_AF-A0AAD4W3R4-F1
#
_entry.id   AF-A0AAD4W3R4-F1
#
_cell.length_a   1.000
_cell.length_b   1.000
_cell.length_c   1.000
_cell.angle_alpha   90.00
_cell.angle_beta   90.00
_cell.angle_gamma   90.00
#
_symmetry.space_group_name_H-M   'P 1'
#
loop_
_entity.id
_entity.type
_entity.pdbx_description
1 polymer ?
#
loop_
_entity_poly.entity_id
_entity_poly.type
_entity_poly.pdbx_seq_one_letter_code
_entity_poly.pdbx_strand_id
1 'polypeptide(L)'
;MSNWEEWEGVEDWTKEDSEITIMPSLSELRILDCKLLKALPDFIFKTPLRTLDISTCRRLAEHYEEGNGEWAKISAKIPNIRISSGDPIEAIRVM
;
A
#
# COMPACT_ATOMS: atom_id res chain seq x y z
N MET A 1 7.86 -15.47 -2.96
CA MET A 1 8.88 -14.42 -2.73
C MET A 1 8.70 -13.96 -1.29
N SER A 2 9.47 -14.50 -0.33
CA SER A 2 8.95 -14.62 1.04
C SER A 2 9.58 -13.74 2.10
N ASN A 3 10.60 -12.94 1.79
CA ASN A 3 11.36 -12.19 2.79
C ASN A 3 11.43 -10.67 2.55
N TRP A 4 10.57 -10.11 1.70
CA TRP A 4 10.64 -8.68 1.38
C TRP A 4 9.93 -7.86 2.46
N GLU A 5 10.72 -7.20 3.32
CA GLU A 5 10.18 -6.40 4.45
C GLU A 5 9.96 -4.93 4.10
N GLU A 6 10.83 -4.38 3.28
CA GLU A 6 10.93 -2.95 3.01
C GLU A 6 11.07 -2.72 1.51
N TRP A 7 10.21 -1.86 0.98
CA TRP A 7 10.35 -1.37 -0.38
C TRP A 7 11.06 -0.02 -0.32
N GLU A 8 12.37 -0.06 -0.56
CA GLU A 8 13.21 1.14 -0.59
C GLU A 8 12.67 2.13 -1.62
N GLY A 9 12.39 3.33 -1.14
CA GLY A 9 12.03 4.48 -1.97
C GLY A 9 13.28 5.18 -2.51
N VAL A 10 13.12 6.42 -2.93
CA VAL A 10 14.29 7.25 -3.24
C VAL A 10 14.71 7.95 -1.95
N GLU A 11 15.90 7.58 -1.47
CA GLU A 11 16.55 8.21 -0.32
C GLU A 11 16.92 9.68 -0.65
N ASP A 12 17.03 10.54 0.37
CA ASP A 12 17.46 11.94 0.25
C ASP A 12 16.57 12.89 -0.59
N TRP A 13 15.25 12.66 -0.64
CA TRP A 13 14.32 13.63 -1.25
C TRP A 13 14.32 14.97 -0.50
N THR A 14 14.77 16.01 -1.20
CA THR A 14 14.75 17.38 -0.71
C THR A 14 13.37 18.02 -0.91
N LYS A 15 13.16 19.23 -0.38
CA LYS A 15 11.95 20.01 -0.69
C LYS A 15 11.81 20.31 -2.18
N GLU A 16 12.92 20.41 -2.92
CA GLU A 16 12.91 20.70 -4.36
C GLU A 16 12.44 19.49 -5.18
N ASP A 17 12.76 18.28 -4.72
CA ASP A 17 12.29 17.02 -5.33
C ASP A 17 10.79 16.77 -5.12
N SER A 18 10.12 17.63 -4.35
CA SER A 18 8.71 17.45 -4.02
C SER A 18 7.77 17.53 -5.23
N GLU A 19 8.20 18.20 -6.30
CA GLU A 19 7.46 18.32 -7.57
C GLU A 19 7.70 17.14 -8.52
N ILE A 20 8.70 16.29 -8.26
CA ILE A 20 8.99 15.14 -9.11
C ILE A 20 7.94 14.06 -8.85
N THR A 21 7.35 13.56 -9.93
CA THR A 21 6.47 12.39 -9.89
C THR A 21 7.24 11.18 -10.40
N ILE A 22 7.55 10.24 -9.50
CA ILE A 22 8.10 8.94 -9.88
C ILE A 22 6.98 8.10 -10.49
N MET A 23 7.28 7.48 -11.64
CA MET A 23 6.33 6.70 -12.43
C MET A 23 5.05 7.47 -12.80
N PRO A 24 5.15 8.58 -13.54
CA PRO A 24 4.01 9.48 -13.81
C PRO A 24 2.88 8.83 -14.61
N SER A 25 3.10 7.67 -15.20
CA SER A 25 2.09 6.91 -15.95
C SER A 25 1.56 5.68 -15.21
N LEU A 26 2.04 5.39 -13.99
CA LEU A 26 1.57 4.25 -13.21
C LEU A 26 0.16 4.53 -12.70
N SER A 27 -0.81 3.80 -13.26
CA SER A 27 -2.23 3.95 -12.93
C SER A 27 -2.78 2.79 -12.10
N GLU A 28 -2.11 1.64 -12.09
CA GLU A 28 -2.49 0.46 -11.32
C GLU A 28 -1.26 -0.14 -10.64
N LEU A 29 -1.37 -0.41 -9.33
CA LEU A 29 -0.36 -1.10 -8.54
C LEU A 29 -1.02 -2.29 -7.85
N ARG A 30 -0.45 -3.48 -8.05
CA ARG A 30 -0.87 -4.71 -7.37
C ARG A 30 0.29 -5.30 -6.60
N ILE A 31 0.07 -5.58 -5.32
CA ILE A 31 1.04 -6.20 -4.42
C ILE A 31 0.39 -7.46 -3.88
N LEU A 32 0.98 -8.61 -4.26
CA LEU A 32 0.40 -9.92 -4.04
C LEU A 32 1.41 -10.80 -3.28
N ASP A 33 0.92 -11.50 -2.25
CA ASP A 33 1.71 -12.47 -1.46
C ASP A 33 2.99 -11.92 -0.78
N CYS A 34 3.06 -10.61 -0.52
CA CYS A 34 4.16 -9.96 0.19
C CYS A 34 3.87 -9.87 1.71
N LYS A 35 3.92 -11.00 2.40
CA LYS A 35 3.49 -11.11 3.81
C LYS A 35 4.32 -10.28 4.81
N LEU A 36 5.57 -9.97 4.48
CA LEU A 36 6.47 -9.23 5.38
C LEU A 36 6.57 -7.74 5.09
N LEU A 37 6.08 -7.28 3.93
CA LEU A 37 6.19 -5.89 3.49
C LEU A 37 5.38 -4.98 4.42
N LYS A 38 6.01 -3.96 4.98
CA LYS A 38 5.44 -3.12 6.03
C LYS A 38 4.67 -1.91 5.51
N ALA A 39 5.19 -1.25 4.47
CA ALA A 39 4.65 0.00 3.93
C ALA A 39 4.99 0.18 2.45
N LEU A 40 4.25 1.07 1.78
CA LEU A 40 4.60 1.58 0.46
C LEU A 40 5.57 2.76 0.59
N PRO A 41 6.48 2.96 -0.36
CA PRO A 41 7.34 4.15 -0.38
C PRO A 41 6.52 5.41 -0.69
N ASP A 42 6.93 6.54 -0.12
CA ASP A 42 6.15 7.79 -0.13
C ASP A 42 5.84 8.34 -1.53
N PHE A 43 6.70 8.07 -2.52
CA PHE A 43 6.47 8.53 -3.89
C PHE A 43 5.19 7.93 -4.49
N ILE A 44 4.72 6.76 -4.03
CA ILE A 44 3.46 6.16 -4.48
C ILE A 44 2.28 7.07 -4.19
N PHE A 45 2.33 7.85 -3.11
CA PHE A 45 1.28 8.83 -2.78
C PHE A 45 1.34 10.09 -3.66
N LYS A 46 2.36 10.25 -4.49
CA LYS A 46 2.50 11.34 -5.48
C LYS A 46 2.21 10.87 -6.90
N THR A 47 2.40 9.58 -7.17
CA THR A 47 2.00 8.93 -8.42
C THR A 47 0.49 9.08 -8.66
N PRO A 48 0.02 9.35 -9.90
CA PRO A 48 -1.40 9.48 -10.23
C PRO A 48 -2.10 8.11 -10.33
N LEU A 49 -2.01 7.35 -9.24
CA LEU A 49 -2.50 5.98 -9.13
C LEU A 49 -4.03 5.97 -9.06
N ARG A 50 -4.65 5.15 -9.93
CA ARG A 50 -6.12 4.98 -9.97
C ARG A 50 -6.58 3.73 -9.25
N THR A 51 -5.72 2.72 -9.20
CA THR A 51 -6.03 1.41 -8.62
C THR A 51 -4.90 0.94 -7.73
N LEU A 52 -5.22 0.58 -6.50
CA LEU A 52 -4.33 -0.11 -5.57
C LEU A 52 -4.98 -1.44 -5.14
N ASP A 53 -4.27 -2.54 -5.37
CA ASP A 53 -4.65 -3.88 -4.91
C ASP A 53 -3.55 -4.43 -4.01
N ILE A 54 -3.88 -4.67 -2.75
CA ILE A 54 -3.01 -5.33 -1.78
C ILE A 54 -3.72 -6.63 -1.38
N SER A 55 -3.19 -7.76 -1.82
CA SER A 55 -3.81 -9.07 -1.56
C SER A 55 -2.81 -10.06 -0.96
N THR A 56 -3.24 -10.76 0.08
CA THR A 56 -2.41 -11.73 0.83
C THR A 56 -1.13 -11.11 1.42
N CYS A 57 -1.15 -9.79 1.68
CA CYS A 57 -0.02 -9.04 2.24
C CYS A 57 -0.34 -8.58 3.66
N ARG A 58 -0.42 -9.52 4.60
CA ARG A 58 -0.94 -9.28 5.97
C ARG A 58 -0.46 -7.98 6.62
N ARG A 59 0.86 -7.77 6.75
CA ARG A 59 1.41 -6.58 7.41
C ARG A 59 1.07 -5.28 6.68
N LEU A 60 1.12 -5.29 5.35
CA LEU A 60 0.77 -4.13 4.54
C LEU A 60 -0.73 -3.84 4.60
N ALA A 61 -1.57 -4.87 4.61
CA ALA A 61 -3.02 -4.75 4.72
C ALA A 61 -3.42 -4.16 6.09
N GLU A 62 -2.84 -4.64 7.18
CA GLU A 62 -3.01 -4.07 8.53
C GLU A 62 -2.53 -2.59 8.58
N HIS A 63 -1.44 -2.27 7.89
CA HIS A 63 -0.91 -0.89 7.84
C HIS A 63 -1.86 0.10 7.15
N TYR A 64 -2.61 -0.35 6.13
CA TYR A 64 -3.59 0.47 5.41
C TYR A 64 -5.05 0.10 5.75
N GLU A 65 -5.30 -0.48 6.92
CA GLU A 65 -6.67 -0.80 7.36
C GLU A 65 -7.51 0.48 7.55
N GLU A 66 -8.79 0.41 7.20
CA GLU A 66 -9.72 1.52 7.37
C GLU A 66 -9.80 1.97 8.84
N GLY A 67 -9.59 3.26 9.09
CA GLY A 67 -9.48 3.83 10.43
C GLY A 67 -8.04 4.04 10.92
N ASN A 68 -7.03 3.51 10.22
CA ASN A 68 -5.64 3.89 10.44
C ASN A 68 -5.31 5.24 9.77
N GLY A 69 -4.33 5.99 10.30
CA GLY A 69 -3.91 7.27 9.73
C GLY A 69 -3.38 7.17 8.29
N GLU A 70 -2.82 6.02 7.93
CA GLU A 70 -2.31 5.76 6.58
C GLU A 70 -3.42 5.50 5.55
N TRP A 71 -4.57 4.96 5.98
CA TRP A 71 -5.75 4.83 5.11
C TRP A 71 -6.20 6.17 4.56
N ALA A 72 -6.17 7.22 5.38
CA ALA A 72 -6.54 8.58 4.96
C ALA A 72 -5.65 9.09 3.81
N LYS A 73 -4.36 8.70 3.77
CA LYS A 73 -3.44 9.11 2.69
C LYS A 73 -3.81 8.47 1.35
N ILE A 74 -4.17 7.19 1.36
CA ILE A 74 -4.51 6.47 0.12
C ILE A 74 -5.93 6.76 -0.34
N SER A 75 -6.91 6.76 0.57
CA SER A 75 -8.34 6.97 0.26
C SER A 75 -8.63 8.39 -0.26
N ALA A 76 -7.85 9.39 0.15
CA ALA A 76 -7.99 10.75 -0.36
C ALA A 76 -7.58 10.91 -1.85
N LYS A 77 -6.79 9.99 -2.40
CA LYS A 77 -6.20 10.14 -3.74
C LYS A 77 -6.54 9.01 -4.72
N ILE A 78 -6.68 7.79 -4.24
CA ILE A 78 -6.81 6.59 -5.06
C ILE A 78 -8.29 6.17 -5.08
N PRO A 79 -8.98 6.24 -6.23
CA PRO A 79 -10.42 5.97 -6.29
C PRO A 79 -10.77 4.48 -6.16
N ASN A 80 -9.90 3.56 -6.58
CA ASN A 80 -10.19 2.13 -6.54
C ASN A 80 -9.18 1.41 -5.64
N ILE A 81 -9.57 1.12 -4.41
CA ILE A 81 -8.72 0.45 -3.43
C ILE A 81 -9.30 -0.91 -3.10
N ARG A 82 -8.47 -1.96 -3.15
CA ARG A 82 -8.78 -3.32 -2.70
C ARG A 82 -7.69 -3.77 -1.76
N ILE A 83 -8.05 -4.11 -0.52
CA ILE A 83 -7.11 -4.60 0.49
C ILE A 83 -7.67 -5.88 1.09
N SER A 84 -6.90 -6.96 1.05
CA SER A 84 -7.23 -8.24 1.69
C SER A 84 -5.97 -8.84 2.34
N SER A 85 -6.04 -9.15 3.64
CA SER A 85 -4.91 -9.77 4.36
C SER A 85 -4.69 -11.24 3.95
N GLY A 86 -5.72 -11.86 3.34
CA GLY A 86 -5.70 -13.26 2.93
C GLY A 86 -5.92 -14.24 4.08
N ASP A 87 -6.26 -13.75 5.29
CA ASP A 87 -6.74 -14.64 6.35
C ASP A 87 -8.14 -15.13 5.97
N PRO A 88 -8.44 -16.45 6.08
CA PRO A 88 -9.82 -16.89 6.03
C PRO A 88 -10.59 -16.12 7.10
N ILE A 89 -11.83 -15.74 6.79
CA ILE A 89 -12.79 -15.32 7.81
C ILE A 89 -12.82 -16.47 8.82
N GLU A 90 -12.07 -16.35 9.93
CA GLU A 90 -12.29 -17.20 11.08
C GLU A 90 -13.74 -16.95 11.44
N ALA A 91 -14.57 -17.94 11.12
CA ALA A 91 -15.93 -17.99 11.57
C ALA A 91 -15.89 -17.61 13.04
N ILE A 92 -16.59 -16.53 13.39
CA ILE A 92 -16.94 -16.25 14.77
C ILE A 92 -17.63 -17.53 15.24
N ARG A 93 -16.89 -18.39 15.92
CA ARG A 93 -17.46 -19.46 16.71
C ARG A 93 -18.05 -18.76 17.90
N VAL A 94 -19.27 -18.28 17.73
CA VAL A 94 -20.19 -18.07 18.83
C VAL A 94 -20.34 -19.45 19.47
N MET A 95 -19.64 -19.67 20.57
CA MET A 95 -20.09 -20.60 21.61
C MET A 95 -21.04 -19.83 22.52
#